data_AF-A0A9D7Q0Y0-F1
#
_entry.id   AF-A0A9D7Q0Y0-F1
#
_cell.length_a   1.000
_cell.length_b   1.000
_cell.length_c   1.000
_cell.angle_alpha   90.00
_cell.angle_beta   90.00
_cell.angle_gamma   90.00
#
_symmetry.space_group_name_H-M   'P 1'
#
loop_
_entity.id
_entity.type
_entity.pdbx_description
1 polymer ?
#
loop_
_entity_poly.entity_id
_entity_poly.type
_entity_poly.pdbx_seq_one_letter_code
_entity_poly.pdbx_strand_id
1 'polypeptide(L)'
;LARITFVWTFATALSALLFPLFGLVNGWVSLLLIVFSSASLIVYSIQLLKHDTGRQSFKKAFMGINYFVLYLVLVVSIDKLMPKG
;
A
#
# COMPACT_ATOMS: atom_id res chain seq x y z
N LEU A 1 -16.69 2.57 -11.79
CA LEU A 1 -15.86 1.57 -11.08
C LEU A 1 -14.39 2.00 -10.95
N ALA A 2 -13.70 2.41 -12.02
CA ALA A 2 -12.24 2.66 -11.99
C ALA A 2 -11.86 3.79 -11.03
N ARG A 3 -12.64 4.86 -11.03
CA ARG A 3 -12.50 5.98 -10.09
C ARG A 3 -12.66 5.55 -8.62
N ILE A 4 -13.57 4.61 -8.33
CA ILE A 4 -13.81 4.13 -6.96
C ILE A 4 -12.62 3.29 -6.50
N THR A 5 -12.14 2.36 -7.34
CA THR A 5 -10.96 1.54 -7.02
C THR A 5 -9.69 2.39 -6.92
N PHE A 6 -9.56 3.44 -7.74
CA PHE A 6 -8.51 4.43 -7.60
C PHE A 6 -8.56 5.14 -6.26
N VAL A 7 -9.72 5.73 -5.88
CA VAL A 7 -9.89 6.42 -4.60
C VAL A 7 -9.62 5.49 -3.43
N TRP A 8 -10.10 4.25 -3.50
CA TRP A 8 -9.86 3.24 -2.46
C TRP A 8 -8.38 2.90 -2.32
N THR A 9 -7.68 2.64 -3.43
CA THR A 9 -6.23 2.35 -3.41
C THR A 9 -5.42 3.52 -2.86
N PHE A 10 -5.77 4.72 -3.31
CA PHE A 10 -5.11 5.95 -2.88
C PHE A 10 -5.29 6.19 -1.38
N ALA A 11 -6.53 6.01 -0.88
CA ALA A 11 -6.83 6.12 0.55
C ALA A 11 -6.08 5.06 1.38
N THR A 12 -5.96 3.82 0.89
CA THR A 12 -5.18 2.77 1.56
C THR A 12 -3.70 3.10 1.63
N ALA A 13 -3.09 3.57 0.53
CA ALA A 13 -1.68 3.98 0.51
C ALA A 13 -1.40 5.16 1.45
N LEU A 14 -2.30 6.15 1.46
CA LEU A 14 -2.23 7.27 2.41
C LEU A 14 -2.36 6.81 3.85
N SER A 15 -3.30 5.91 4.15
CA SER A 15 -3.49 5.38 5.50
C SER A 15 -2.24 4.62 5.97
N ALA A 16 -1.62 3.84 5.09
CA ALA A 16 -0.35 3.18 5.35
C ALA A 16 0.80 4.14 5.66
N LEU A 17 0.89 5.28 4.96
CA LEU A 17 1.89 6.32 5.26
C LEU A 17 1.69 6.96 6.64
N LEU A 18 0.47 6.91 7.20
CA LEU A 18 0.19 7.42 8.54
C LEU A 18 0.57 6.43 9.66
N PHE A 19 0.87 5.16 9.37
CA PHE A 19 1.24 4.16 10.39
C PHE A 19 2.40 4.60 11.31
N PRO A 20 3.50 5.19 10.83
CA PRO A 20 4.56 5.70 11.71
C PRO A 20 4.09 6.83 12.64
N LEU A 21 3.13 7.67 12.24
CA LEU A 21 2.58 8.72 13.11
C LEU A 21 1.83 8.14 14.33
N PHE A 22 1.25 6.95 14.18
CA PHE A 22 0.54 6.24 15.27
C PHE A 22 1.45 5.32 16.08
N GLY A 23 2.76 5.30 15.83
CA GLY A 23 3.71 4.43 16.54
C GLY A 23 3.53 2.93 16.27
N LEU A 24 2.76 2.57 15.23
CA LEU A 24 2.53 1.18 14.80
C LEU A 24 3.81 0.52 14.26
N VAL A 25 4.78 1.33 13.86
CA VAL A 25 6.03 0.91 13.24
C VAL A 25 7.15 1.72 13.85
N ASN A 26 8.15 1.04 14.41
CA ASN A 26 9.28 1.72 15.09
C ASN A 26 10.62 1.46 14.40
N GLY A 27 10.74 0.38 13.61
CA GLY A 27 11.94 0.11 12.82
C GLY A 27 12.09 1.08 11.65
N TRP A 28 13.28 1.66 11.50
CA TRP A 28 13.63 2.57 10.40
C TRP A 28 13.58 1.83 9.04
N VAL A 29 13.91 0.54 9.04
CA VAL A 29 13.75 -0.36 7.88
C VAL A 29 12.28 -0.52 7.48
N SER A 30 11.41 -0.79 8.45
CA SER A 30 9.96 -0.93 8.24
C SER A 30 9.33 0.37 7.74
N LEU A 31 9.81 1.52 8.23
CA LEU A 31 9.40 2.84 7.79
C LEU A 31 9.76 3.07 6.30
N LEU A 32 11.00 2.79 5.90
CA LEU A 32 11.42 2.86 4.50
C LEU A 32 10.63 1.92 3.60
N LEU A 33 10.38 0.69 4.04
CA LEU A 33 9.58 -0.29 3.31
C LEU A 33 8.15 0.20 3.08
N ILE A 34 7.51 0.76 4.11
CA ILE A 34 6.15 1.29 4.01
C ILE A 34 6.11 2.50 3.07
N VAL A 35 7.04 3.44 3.20
CA VAL A 35 7.09 4.63 2.33
C VAL A 35 7.29 4.22 0.87
N PHE A 36 8.26 3.34 0.60
CA PHE A 36 8.55 2.88 -0.75
C PHE A 36 7.37 2.11 -1.37
N SER A 37 6.75 1.23 -0.58
CA SER A 37 5.61 0.43 -1.04
C SER A 37 4.39 1.30 -1.30
N SER A 38 4.08 2.25 -0.40
CA SER A 38 2.98 3.19 -0.57
C SER A 38 3.17 4.11 -1.77
N ALA A 39 4.40 4.61 -1.98
CA ALA A 39 4.72 5.41 -3.16
C ALA A 39 4.52 4.61 -4.46
N SER A 40 5.00 3.36 -4.50
CA SER A 40 4.80 2.45 -5.63
C SER A 40 3.31 2.21 -5.92
N LEU A 41 2.50 2.02 -4.88
CA LEU A 41 1.04 1.81 -5.03
C LEU A 41 0.31 3.05 -5.55
N ILE A 42 0.71 4.25 -5.12
CA ILE A 42 0.17 5.52 -5.62
C ILE A 42 0.50 5.68 -7.11
N VAL A 43 1.74 5.42 -7.51
CA VAL A 43 2.16 5.47 -8.93
C VAL A 43 1.35 4.47 -9.76
N TYR A 44 1.21 3.22 -9.30
CA TYR A 44 0.36 2.22 -9.95
C TYR A 44 -1.10 2.66 -10.08
N SER A 45 -1.64 3.31 -9.05
CA SER A 45 -3.01 3.84 -9.06
C SER A 45 -3.19 4.95 -10.10
N ILE A 46 -2.22 5.86 -10.20
CA ILE A 46 -2.25 6.94 -11.20
C ILE A 46 -2.14 6.38 -12.62
N GLN A 47 -1.31 5.35 -12.83
CA GLN A 47 -1.21 4.65 -14.12
C GLN A 47 -2.52 3.96 -14.50
N LEU A 48 -3.22 3.35 -13.54
CA LEU A 48 -4.53 2.74 -13.75
C LEU A 48 -5.59 3.76 -14.17
N LEU A 49 -5.52 4.99 -13.66
CA LEU A 49 -6.43 6.07 -14.03
C LEU A 49 -6.16 6.59 -15.46
N LYS A 50 -4.90 6.54 -15.91
CA LYS A 50 -4.49 6.98 -17.26
C LYS A 50 -4.76 5.94 -18.35
N HIS A 51 -4.72 4.65 -18.03
CA HIS A 51 -5.00 3.57 -18.97
C HIS A 51 -6.45 3.07 -18.81
N ASP A 52 -7.37 3.60 -19.61
CA ASP A 52 -8.78 3.17 -19.69
C ASP A 52 -8.91 1.77 -20.36
N THR A 53 -8.32 0.75 -19.74
CA THR A 53 -8.08 -0.56 -20.34
C THR A 53 -8.89 -1.68 -19.68
N GLY A 54 -10.22 -1.57 -19.73
CA GLY A 54 -11.14 -2.71 -19.58
C GLY A 54 -11.09 -3.53 -18.27
N ARG A 55 -11.87 -4.61 -18.24
CA ARG A 55 -12.15 -5.41 -17.03
C ARG A 55 -10.93 -6.16 -16.48
N GLN A 56 -9.92 -6.44 -17.30
CA GLN A 56 -8.68 -7.14 -16.89
C GLN A 56 -7.70 -6.25 -16.14
N SER A 57 -7.50 -5.00 -16.57
CA SER A 57 -6.62 -4.05 -15.90
C SER A 57 -7.12 -3.74 -14.49
N PHE A 58 -8.45 -3.71 -14.36
CA PHE A 58 -9.14 -3.61 -13.08
C PHE A 58 -8.82 -4.75 -12.11
N LYS A 59 -8.89 -6.01 -12.58
CA LYS A 59 -8.57 -7.18 -11.76
C LYS A 59 -7.10 -7.15 -11.33
N LYS A 60 -6.19 -6.75 -12.22
CA LYS A 60 -4.76 -6.61 -11.89
C LYS A 60 -4.52 -5.56 -10.82
N ALA A 61 -5.17 -4.40 -10.90
CA ALA A 61 -5.11 -3.38 -9.86
C ALA A 61 -5.65 -3.91 -8.53
N PHE A 62 -6.82 -4.55 -8.54
CA PHE A 62 -7.42 -5.10 -7.32
C PHE A 62 -6.52 -6.15 -6.66
N MET A 63 -5.86 -7.01 -7.45
CA MET A 63 -4.86 -7.95 -6.93
C MET A 63 -3.63 -7.21 -6.38
N GLY A 64 -3.12 -6.19 -7.08
CA GLY A 64 -1.97 -5.40 -6.62
C GLY A 64 -2.20 -4.74 -5.26
N ILE A 65 -3.41 -4.21 -5.01
CA ILE A 65 -3.81 -3.67 -3.71
C ILE A 65 -3.77 -4.77 -2.64
N ASN A 66 -4.40 -5.91 -2.91
CA ASN A 66 -4.46 -6.99 -1.93
C ASN A 66 -3.06 -7.54 -1.60
N TYR A 67 -2.19 -7.68 -2.60
CA TYR A 67 -0.79 -8.04 -2.35
C TYR A 67 -0.05 -7.00 -1.52
N PHE A 68 -0.28 -5.71 -1.80
CA PHE A 68 0.30 -4.63 -1.00
C PHE A 68 -0.18 -4.67 0.45
N VAL A 69 -1.49 -4.84 0.68
CA VAL A 69 -2.04 -4.93 2.03
C VAL A 69 -1.48 -6.14 2.77
N LEU A 70 -1.41 -7.30 2.12
CA LEU A 70 -0.80 -8.51 2.70
C LEU A 70 0.68 -8.30 3.02
N TYR A 71 1.43 -7.69 2.11
CA TYR A 71 2.84 -7.35 2.33
C TYR A 71 2.99 -6.40 3.52
N LEU A 72 2.15 -5.38 3.61
CA LEU A 72 2.20 -4.39 4.68
C LEU A 72 1.85 -4.99 6.03
N VAL A 73 0.81 -5.83 6.09
CA VAL A 73 0.46 -6.61 7.29
C VAL A 73 1.63 -7.50 7.72
N LEU A 74 2.32 -8.15 6.78
CA LEU A 74 3.51 -8.95 7.09
C LEU A 74 4.64 -8.10 7.66
N VAL A 75 4.97 -6.96 7.02
CA VAL A 75 6.03 -6.05 7.50
C VAL A 75 5.72 -5.56 8.91
N VAL A 76 4.49 -5.08 9.16
CA VAL A 76 4.07 -4.61 10.48
C VAL A 76 4.07 -5.74 11.51
N SER A 77 3.65 -6.95 11.12
CA SER A 77 3.67 -8.11 12.02
C SER A 77 5.09 -8.48 12.42
N ILE A 78 6.02 -8.48 11.47
CA ILE A 78 7.45 -8.74 11.73
C ILE A 78 8.04 -7.64 12.61
N ASP A 79 7.75 -6.36 12.34
CA ASP A 79 8.23 -5.22 13.16
C ASP A 79 7.76 -5.34 14.61
N LYS A 80 6.52 -5.80 14.84
CA LYS A 80 5.99 -6.07 16.18
C LYS A 80 6.59 -7.30 16.86
N LEU A 81 6.98 -8.30 16.09
CA LEU A 81 7.58 -9.55 16.59
C LEU A 81 9.09 -9.40 16.87
N MET A 82 9.77 -8.49 16.19
CA MET A 82 11.16 -8.17 16.50
C MET A 82 11.24 -7.44 17.84
N PRO A 83 12.07 -7.90 18.80
CA PRO A 83 12.28 -7.19 20.04
C PRO A 83 12.86 -5.81 19.75
N LYS A 84 12.22 -4.79 20.33
CA LYS A 84 12.75 -3.42 20.36
C LYS A 84 14.00 -3.46 21.24
N GLY A 85 15.16 -3.66 20.62
CA GLY A 85 16.46 -3.54 21.27
C GLY A 85 16.69 -2.14 21.81
#